data_AF-A0A7C4LPA6-F1
#
_entry.id   AF-A0A7C4LPA6-F1
#
_cell.length_a   1.000
_cell.length_b   1.000
_cell.length_c   1.000
_cell.angle_alpha   90.00
_cell.angle_beta   90.00
_cell.angle_gamma   90.00
#
_symmetry.space_group_name_H-M   'P 1'
#
loop_
_entity.id
_entity.type
_entity.pdbx_description
1 polymer ?
#
loop_
_entity_poly.entity_id
_entity_poly.type
_entity_poly.pdbx_seq_one_letter_code
_entity_poly.pdbx_strand_id
1 'polypeptide(L)'
;MLKLPTVLLPLSVVVGVMVLVSAAARSPVHPVPVASVADVPPDLPAVVERVNALFQRQWADAGVEPAPLADDLQVLRRLSLALHGTVPSLEEIRRFEADHAPQRLARWTLQMLNDNRFADYFAARLARSLIGAEQGQFILFRRDQFTNWLAEQIRQERPYDEIVRQMIADEGLWTGRPATNFITQAFADGNLDPNKLAGRTARAFLGQRIDCAQCHNHPFAEWKQQQFEGLAACFAEARATPLGIHDDARRRWEVEDRQTQEKRVVPAAVPFGDEWWPAEGSPRERLAAWVTHPQNRRLERAVVNRVWGLLFGRPYHAPVDDVPNPPEPADLDHDLLDLLGHDFRAHRFSLKRLVQIIAAARPFRLASRHPAYEFGTQAELVEQTWAAFPLVRLRPEQMIGAMVQAASIKTIDQNSHLFTRLLRLIRENDFLKEYGDLGEQELEDRSGTIPQALLRMNGRFAAEISEANILNAPGRLTGMAPSDEDCVNLAYLCCLTRYPTPTEREYFCAELKAQRQQRGSVVEDLYWTLFNSPEFCWNH
;
A
#
# COMPACT_ATOMS: atom_id res chain seq x y z
N MET A 1 7.24 -61.64 -29.89
CA MET A 1 6.75 -60.69 -28.86
C MET A 1 7.97 -60.10 -28.16
N LEU A 2 8.47 -58.94 -28.63
CA LEU A 2 9.54 -58.22 -27.92
C LEU A 2 8.94 -57.47 -26.73
N LYS A 3 9.40 -57.80 -25.52
CA LYS A 3 9.09 -57.06 -24.30
C LYS A 3 10.02 -55.85 -24.23
N LEU A 4 9.47 -54.63 -24.30
CA LEU A 4 10.21 -53.42 -23.94
C LEU A 4 10.50 -53.43 -22.42
N PRO A 5 11.71 -53.05 -21.97
CA PRO A 5 12.05 -53.06 -20.56
C PRO A 5 11.32 -51.94 -19.81
N THR A 6 10.72 -52.31 -18.68
CA THR A 6 9.93 -51.52 -17.72
C THR A 6 10.64 -50.30 -17.10
N VAL A 7 11.91 -50.06 -17.45
CA VAL A 7 12.74 -48.96 -16.95
C VAL A 7 12.67 -47.72 -17.87
N LEU A 8 12.24 -47.87 -19.12
CA LEU A 8 12.14 -46.74 -20.06
C LEU A 8 10.97 -45.79 -19.75
N LEU A 9 9.87 -46.30 -19.19
CA LEU A 9 8.70 -45.49 -18.85
C LEU A 9 9.00 -44.40 -17.80
N PRO A 10 9.61 -44.70 -16.63
CA PRO A 10 9.91 -43.67 -15.64
C PRO A 10 10.97 -42.67 -16.12
N LEU A 11 11.96 -43.11 -16.91
CA LEU A 11 12.96 -42.20 -17.47
C LEU A 11 12.36 -41.26 -18.53
N SER A 12 11.45 -41.76 -19.36
CA SER A 12 10.73 -40.94 -20.34
C SER A 12 9.77 -39.92 -19.69
N VAL A 13 9.21 -40.23 -18.52
CA VAL A 13 8.43 -39.28 -17.73
C VAL A 13 9.34 -38.24 -17.09
N VAL A 14 10.49 -38.61 -16.52
CA VAL A 14 11.45 -37.65 -15.95
C VAL A 14 12.04 -36.73 -17.02
N VAL A 15 12.42 -37.27 -18.19
CA VAL A 15 12.89 -36.46 -19.33
C VAL A 15 11.75 -35.62 -19.90
N GLY A 16 10.54 -36.15 -20.01
CA GLY A 16 9.35 -35.41 -20.43
C GLY A 16 9.03 -34.25 -19.49
N VAL A 17 9.12 -34.46 -18.18
CA VAL A 17 8.97 -33.42 -17.15
C VAL A 17 10.12 -32.42 -17.20
N MET A 18 11.39 -32.84 -17.37
CA MET A 18 12.51 -31.91 -17.55
C MET A 18 12.41 -31.07 -18.82
N VAL A 19 11.91 -31.66 -19.92
CA VAL A 19 11.68 -30.95 -21.19
C VAL A 19 10.48 -30.02 -21.06
N LEU A 20 9.40 -30.42 -20.39
CA LEU A 20 8.25 -29.55 -20.09
C LEU A 20 8.62 -28.42 -19.14
N VAL A 21 9.45 -28.67 -18.12
CA VAL A 21 9.97 -27.66 -17.19
C VAL A 21 10.96 -26.73 -17.91
N SER A 22 11.81 -27.25 -18.79
CA SER A 22 12.69 -26.42 -19.64
C SER A 22 11.90 -25.63 -20.68
N ALA A 23 10.83 -26.19 -21.25
CA ALA A 23 9.96 -25.51 -22.21
C ALA A 23 9.11 -24.44 -21.50
N ALA A 24 8.58 -24.73 -20.31
CA ALA A 24 7.90 -23.75 -19.45
C ALA A 24 8.86 -22.69 -18.89
N ALA A 25 10.15 -23.03 -18.71
CA ALA A 25 11.19 -22.05 -18.39
C ALA A 25 11.58 -21.18 -19.60
N ARG A 26 11.33 -21.64 -20.83
CA ARG A 26 11.61 -20.95 -22.11
C ARG A 26 10.41 -20.19 -22.69
N SER A 27 9.21 -20.36 -22.14
CA SER A 27 8.08 -19.50 -22.52
C SER A 27 8.25 -18.13 -21.87
N PRO A 28 8.27 -17.04 -22.66
CA PRO A 28 8.28 -15.71 -22.09
C PRO A 28 7.01 -15.54 -21.26
N VAL A 29 7.20 -15.11 -20.02
CA VAL A 29 6.22 -14.40 -19.21
C VAL A 29 5.50 -13.44 -20.15
N HIS A 30 4.17 -13.45 -20.24
CA HIS A 30 3.46 -12.44 -21.01
C HIS A 30 3.99 -11.07 -20.55
N PRO A 31 4.76 -10.34 -21.37
CA PRO A 31 5.36 -9.12 -20.89
C PRO A 31 4.21 -8.17 -20.59
N VAL A 32 4.16 -7.63 -19.37
CA VAL A 32 3.38 -6.41 -19.13
C VAL A 32 3.86 -5.44 -20.21
N PRO A 33 2.97 -5.00 -21.13
CA PRO A 33 3.37 -4.16 -22.24
C PRO A 33 4.17 -2.97 -21.71
N VAL A 34 5.32 -2.72 -22.30
CA VAL A 34 6.13 -1.56 -21.91
C VAL A 34 5.30 -0.33 -22.20
N ALA A 35 4.93 0.41 -21.16
CA ALA A 35 4.23 1.67 -21.34
C ALA A 35 5.10 2.60 -22.20
N SER A 36 4.48 3.26 -23.16
CA SER A 36 5.10 4.26 -24.01
C SER A 36 4.98 5.65 -23.36
N VAL A 37 5.76 6.62 -23.86
CA VAL A 37 5.65 8.02 -23.39
C VAL A 37 4.24 8.57 -23.68
N ALA A 38 3.61 8.14 -24.78
CA ALA A 38 2.29 8.58 -25.16
C ALA A 38 1.18 8.09 -24.21
N ASP A 39 1.46 7.07 -23.39
CA ASP A 39 0.52 6.56 -22.41
C ASP A 39 0.53 7.39 -21.11
N VAL A 40 1.56 8.22 -20.89
CA VAL A 40 1.61 9.16 -19.75
C VAL A 40 0.68 10.34 -20.06
N PRO A 41 -0.26 10.71 -19.16
CA PRO A 41 -1.15 11.83 -19.41
C PRO A 41 -0.37 13.12 -19.71
N PRO A 42 -0.68 13.83 -20.81
CA PRO A 42 0.16 14.92 -21.32
C PRO A 42 0.22 16.14 -20.40
N ASP A 43 -0.79 16.31 -19.54
CA ASP A 43 -0.92 17.40 -18.59
C ASP A 43 -0.33 17.09 -17.21
N LEU A 44 -0.01 15.82 -16.92
CA LEU A 44 0.58 15.37 -15.67
C LEU A 44 1.90 16.09 -15.32
N PRO A 45 2.83 16.32 -16.27
CA PRO A 45 4.06 17.07 -15.98
C PRO A 45 3.80 18.47 -15.43
N ALA A 46 2.77 19.18 -15.91
CA ALA A 46 2.47 20.53 -15.44
C ALA A 46 2.04 20.54 -13.96
N VAL A 47 1.32 19.51 -13.52
CA VAL A 47 0.91 19.36 -12.12
C VAL A 47 2.11 18.98 -11.25
N VAL A 48 2.96 18.07 -11.73
CA VAL A 48 4.21 17.70 -11.05
C VAL A 48 5.11 18.91 -10.86
N GLU A 49 5.24 19.79 -11.86
CA GLU A 49 6.02 21.02 -11.72
C GLU A 49 5.44 21.98 -10.67
N ARG A 50 4.11 22.09 -10.56
CA ARG A 50 3.48 22.89 -9.50
C ARG A 50 3.72 22.30 -8.10
N VAL A 51 3.65 20.96 -7.96
CA VAL A 51 4.04 20.27 -6.71
C VAL A 51 5.51 20.54 -6.37
N ASN A 52 6.40 20.43 -7.35
CA ASN A 52 7.83 20.68 -7.16
C ASN A 52 8.11 22.13 -6.76
N ALA A 53 7.42 23.10 -7.38
CA ALA A 53 7.52 24.51 -7.03
C ALA A 53 7.04 24.79 -5.60
N LEU A 54 6.00 24.10 -5.13
CA LEU A 54 5.54 24.20 -3.75
C LEU A 54 6.63 23.75 -2.76
N PHE A 55 7.24 22.58 -2.96
CA PHE A 55 8.33 22.10 -2.10
C PHE A 55 9.58 22.98 -2.20
N GLN A 56 9.90 23.49 -3.39
CA GLN A 56 11.03 24.40 -3.56
C GLN A 56 10.85 25.69 -2.76
N ARG A 57 9.62 26.24 -2.70
CA ARG A 57 9.31 27.39 -1.83
C ARG A 57 9.43 27.00 -0.35
N GLN A 58 8.87 25.86 0.07
CA GLN A 58 8.99 25.40 1.46
C GLN A 58 10.45 25.26 1.92
N TRP A 59 11.32 24.70 1.08
CA TRP A 59 12.75 24.58 1.36
C TRP A 59 13.43 25.94 1.46
N ALA A 60 13.13 26.86 0.53
CA ALA A 60 13.67 28.21 0.54
C ALA A 60 13.24 29.01 1.79
N ASP A 61 11.96 28.97 2.13
CA ASP A 61 11.40 29.66 3.30
C ASP A 61 11.97 29.11 4.62
N ALA A 62 12.23 27.80 4.67
CA ALA A 62 12.86 27.13 5.81
C ALA A 62 14.39 27.28 5.85
N GLY A 63 15.03 27.76 4.77
CA GLY A 63 16.49 27.80 4.67
C GLY A 63 17.14 26.41 4.71
N VAL A 64 16.49 25.40 4.11
CA VAL A 64 16.97 24.02 4.01
C VAL A 64 17.32 23.69 2.57
N GLU A 65 18.49 23.10 2.36
CA GLU A 65 18.83 22.50 1.07
C GLU A 65 18.25 21.09 0.98
N PRO A 66 17.65 20.69 -0.14
CA PRO A 66 17.20 19.32 -0.32
C PRO A 66 18.37 18.36 -0.55
N ALA A 67 18.17 17.10 -0.16
CA ALA A 67 19.05 15.99 -0.50
C ALA A 67 19.25 15.88 -2.03
N PRO A 68 20.36 15.26 -2.48
CA PRO A 68 20.53 14.92 -3.88
C PRO A 68 19.44 13.95 -4.36
N LEU A 69 19.26 13.81 -5.67
CA LEU A 69 18.40 12.78 -6.22
C LEU A 69 18.93 11.38 -5.84
N ALA A 70 18.00 10.48 -5.52
CA ALA A 70 18.28 9.06 -5.34
C ALA A 70 18.63 8.40 -6.69
N ASP A 71 19.41 7.32 -6.63
CA ASP A 71 19.69 6.50 -7.79
C ASP A 71 18.39 5.86 -8.33
N ASP A 72 18.31 5.67 -9.64
CA ASP A 72 17.09 5.15 -10.28
C ASP A 72 16.63 3.79 -9.72
N LEU A 73 17.56 2.91 -9.32
CA LEU A 73 17.22 1.62 -8.70
C LEU A 73 16.64 1.78 -7.30
N GLN A 74 17.07 2.80 -6.55
CA GLN A 74 16.49 3.13 -5.26
C GLN A 74 15.07 3.66 -5.43
N VAL A 75 14.82 4.50 -6.44
CA VAL A 75 13.46 4.93 -6.79
C VAL A 75 12.60 3.74 -7.24
N LEU A 76 13.14 2.81 -8.05
CA LEU A 76 12.44 1.58 -8.43
C LEU A 76 12.08 0.71 -7.21
N ARG A 77 12.99 0.59 -6.24
CA ARG A 77 12.72 -0.11 -4.98
C ARG A 77 11.55 0.52 -4.23
N ARG A 78 11.53 1.85 -4.09
CA ARG A 78 10.43 2.59 -3.45
C ARG A 78 9.11 2.36 -4.15
N LEU A 79 9.10 2.46 -5.49
CA LEU A 79 7.91 2.19 -6.31
C LEU A 79 7.41 0.76 -6.08
N SER A 80 8.29 -0.24 -6.14
CA SER A 80 7.91 -1.65 -5.95
C SER A 80 7.33 -1.90 -4.56
N LEU A 81 7.94 -1.35 -3.52
CA LEU A 81 7.44 -1.50 -2.16
C LEU A 81 6.09 -0.80 -1.97
N ALA A 82 5.94 0.42 -2.49
CA ALA A 82 4.71 1.21 -2.37
C ALA A 82 3.56 0.67 -3.21
N LEU A 83 3.85 0.11 -4.40
CA LEU A 83 2.83 -0.31 -5.36
C LEU A 83 2.55 -1.81 -5.31
N HIS A 84 3.57 -2.66 -5.14
CA HIS A 84 3.43 -4.12 -5.19
C HIS A 84 3.64 -4.79 -3.83
N GLY A 85 4.06 -4.03 -2.81
CA GLY A 85 4.29 -4.56 -1.48
C GLY A 85 5.54 -5.44 -1.35
N THR A 86 6.42 -5.47 -2.36
CA THR A 86 7.65 -6.26 -2.35
C THR A 86 8.79 -5.50 -3.03
N VAL A 87 10.03 -5.96 -2.89
CA VAL A 87 11.15 -5.50 -3.73
C VAL A 87 10.93 -5.95 -5.19
N PRO A 88 11.52 -5.27 -6.19
CA PRO A 88 11.42 -5.73 -7.57
C PRO A 88 12.21 -7.04 -7.74
N SER A 89 11.71 -7.90 -8.62
CA SER A 89 12.43 -9.11 -9.01
C SER A 89 13.68 -8.78 -9.83
N LEU A 90 14.64 -9.71 -9.87
CA LEU A 90 15.84 -9.54 -10.70
C LEU A 90 15.48 -9.38 -12.19
N GLU A 91 14.44 -10.07 -12.67
CA GLU A 91 13.91 -9.90 -14.01
C GLU A 91 13.43 -8.47 -14.29
N GLU A 92 12.69 -7.86 -13.37
CA GLU A 92 12.23 -6.46 -13.48
C GLU A 92 13.40 -5.48 -13.44
N ILE A 93 14.37 -5.70 -12.54
CA ILE A 93 15.58 -4.87 -12.44
C ILE A 93 16.33 -4.88 -13.79
N ARG A 94 16.56 -6.06 -14.38
CA ARG A 94 17.28 -6.16 -15.67
C ARG A 94 16.52 -5.50 -16.81
N ARG A 95 15.19 -5.64 -16.84
CA ARG A 95 14.35 -4.93 -17.81
C ARG A 95 14.42 -3.42 -17.62
N PHE A 96 14.44 -2.94 -16.39
CA PHE A 96 14.53 -1.52 -16.07
C PHE A 96 15.89 -0.93 -16.46
N GLU A 97 16.99 -1.62 -16.16
CA GLU A 97 18.33 -1.20 -16.53
C GLU A 97 18.53 -1.15 -18.06
N ALA A 98 17.97 -2.12 -18.78
CA ALA A 98 18.04 -2.20 -20.24
C ALA A 98 17.14 -1.18 -20.96
N ASP A 99 16.22 -0.55 -20.25
CA ASP A 99 15.37 0.50 -20.79
C ASP A 99 16.14 1.83 -20.80
N HIS A 100 16.39 2.38 -22.00
CA HIS A 100 17.06 3.66 -22.18
C HIS A 100 16.14 4.73 -22.78
N ALA A 101 14.83 4.44 -22.92
CA ALA A 101 13.88 5.40 -23.47
C ALA A 101 13.59 6.54 -22.48
N PRO A 102 13.24 7.74 -22.99
CA PRO A 102 12.97 8.91 -22.15
C PRO A 102 11.82 8.65 -21.17
N GLN A 103 11.83 9.42 -20.08
CA GLN A 103 10.83 9.34 -19.01
C GLN A 103 10.68 7.91 -18.43
N ARG A 104 11.78 7.15 -18.35
CA ARG A 104 11.82 5.76 -17.88
C ARG A 104 11.03 5.57 -16.59
N LEU A 105 11.29 6.36 -15.55
CA LEU A 105 10.58 6.24 -14.27
C LEU A 105 9.07 6.42 -14.43
N ALA A 106 8.59 7.44 -15.16
CA ALA A 106 7.16 7.67 -15.35
C ALA A 106 6.48 6.51 -16.09
N ARG A 107 7.11 5.98 -17.15
CA ARG A 107 6.60 4.81 -17.89
C ARG A 107 6.57 3.56 -17.02
N TRP A 108 7.59 3.34 -16.21
CA TRP A 108 7.64 2.22 -15.28
C TRP A 108 6.61 2.34 -14.17
N THR A 109 6.39 3.54 -13.61
CA THR A 109 5.30 3.78 -12.67
C THR A 109 3.95 3.43 -13.30
N LEU A 110 3.66 3.89 -14.52
CA LEU A 110 2.42 3.55 -15.22
C LEU A 110 2.30 2.03 -15.48
N GLN A 111 3.38 1.40 -15.91
CA GLN A 111 3.41 -0.06 -16.12
C GLN A 111 3.08 -0.81 -14.82
N MET A 112 3.66 -0.39 -13.69
CA MET A 112 3.40 -1.00 -12.39
C MET A 112 1.97 -0.78 -11.90
N LEU A 113 1.36 0.38 -12.20
CA LEU A 113 -0.04 0.69 -11.89
C LEU A 113 -1.04 -0.11 -12.73
N ASN A 114 -0.62 -0.61 -13.89
CA ASN A 114 -1.42 -1.48 -14.75
C ASN A 114 -1.19 -2.97 -14.44
N ASP A 115 -0.26 -3.30 -13.56
CA ASP A 115 -0.07 -4.65 -13.03
C ASP A 115 -1.13 -4.96 -11.97
N ASN A 116 -1.67 -6.18 -11.97
CA ASN A 116 -2.68 -6.59 -10.99
C ASN A 116 -2.15 -6.59 -9.55
N ARG A 117 -0.83 -6.76 -9.35
CA ARG A 117 -0.18 -6.60 -8.04
C ARG A 117 -0.46 -5.24 -7.41
N PHE A 118 -0.56 -4.17 -8.21
CA PHE A 118 -0.90 -2.85 -7.70
C PHE A 118 -2.31 -2.82 -7.12
N ALA A 119 -3.30 -3.23 -7.91
CA ALA A 119 -4.68 -3.23 -7.47
C ALA A 119 -4.87 -4.09 -6.21
N ASP A 120 -4.27 -5.28 -6.17
CA ASP A 120 -4.38 -6.22 -5.05
C ASP A 120 -3.71 -5.67 -3.78
N TYR A 121 -2.48 -5.18 -3.88
CA TYR A 121 -1.75 -4.62 -2.73
C TYR A 121 -2.40 -3.34 -2.22
N PHE A 122 -2.70 -2.41 -3.11
CA PHE A 122 -3.25 -1.10 -2.76
C PHE A 122 -4.66 -1.23 -2.16
N ALA A 123 -5.50 -2.13 -2.68
CA ALA A 123 -6.78 -2.46 -2.07
C ALA A 123 -6.63 -3.02 -0.67
N ALA A 124 -5.67 -3.93 -0.44
CA ALA A 124 -5.41 -4.47 0.89
C ALA A 124 -5.01 -3.39 1.89
N ARG A 125 -4.22 -2.38 1.47
CA ARG A 125 -3.87 -1.23 2.32
C ARG A 125 -5.07 -0.34 2.61
N LEU A 126 -5.83 0.05 1.57
CA LEU A 126 -7.02 0.89 1.75
C LEU A 126 -8.09 0.19 2.59
N ALA A 127 -8.34 -1.10 2.37
CA ALA A 127 -9.33 -1.88 3.12
C ALA A 127 -9.07 -1.84 4.62
N ARG A 128 -7.81 -1.87 5.07
CA ARG A 128 -7.47 -1.77 6.50
C ARG A 128 -7.97 -0.46 7.13
N SER A 129 -7.89 0.65 6.40
CA SER A 129 -8.42 1.94 6.87
C SER A 129 -9.94 2.09 6.73
N LEU A 130 -10.56 1.34 5.81
CA LEU A 130 -11.99 1.45 5.51
C LEU A 130 -12.85 0.52 6.35
N ILE A 131 -12.39 -0.72 6.52
CA ILE A 131 -13.14 -1.81 7.16
C ILE A 131 -12.40 -2.42 8.35
N GLY A 132 -11.26 -1.85 8.71
CA GLY A 132 -10.45 -2.27 9.85
C GLY A 132 -9.55 -3.47 9.59
N ALA A 133 -8.78 -3.83 10.62
CA ALA A 133 -7.82 -4.93 10.60
C ALA A 133 -8.15 -6.05 11.60
N GLU A 134 -9.32 -6.00 12.23
CA GLU A 134 -9.76 -6.97 13.24
C GLU A 134 -9.81 -8.42 12.70
N GLN A 135 -9.54 -9.37 13.59
CA GLN A 135 -9.36 -10.78 13.27
C GLN A 135 -10.50 -11.63 13.84
N GLY A 136 -11.05 -12.53 13.02
CA GLY A 136 -12.10 -13.50 13.40
C GLY A 136 -12.66 -14.22 12.16
N GLN A 137 -12.99 -15.51 12.24
CA GLN A 137 -13.31 -16.33 11.04
C GLN A 137 -14.42 -15.73 10.16
N PHE A 138 -15.50 -15.20 10.76
CA PHE A 138 -16.60 -14.56 10.03
C PHE A 138 -16.27 -13.13 9.53
N ILE A 139 -15.28 -12.48 10.13
CA ILE A 139 -14.78 -11.15 9.75
C ILE A 139 -13.79 -11.28 8.59
N LEU A 140 -12.97 -12.34 8.58
CA LEU A 140 -11.99 -12.64 7.53
C LEU A 140 -12.65 -12.81 6.15
N PHE A 141 -13.66 -13.67 6.04
CA PHE A 141 -14.32 -13.91 4.75
C PHE A 141 -14.94 -12.63 4.17
N ARG A 142 -15.57 -11.81 5.02
CA ARG A 142 -16.14 -10.51 4.62
C ARG A 142 -15.06 -9.52 4.17
N ARG A 143 -13.95 -9.45 4.90
CA ARG A 143 -12.81 -8.61 4.58
C ARG A 143 -12.19 -8.99 3.24
N ASP A 144 -12.01 -10.28 2.99
CA ASP A 144 -11.41 -10.77 1.75
C ASP A 144 -12.31 -10.45 0.54
N GLN A 145 -13.62 -10.63 0.67
CA GLN A 145 -14.58 -10.26 -0.38
C GLN A 145 -14.57 -8.75 -0.66
N PHE A 146 -14.54 -7.91 0.38
CA PHE A 146 -14.42 -6.46 0.21
C PHE A 146 -13.10 -6.07 -0.45
N THR A 147 -11.99 -6.66 -0.01
CA THR A 147 -10.65 -6.36 -0.53
C THR A 147 -10.53 -6.74 -2.00
N ASN A 148 -11.03 -7.93 -2.38
CA ASN A 148 -11.06 -8.38 -3.78
C ASN A 148 -11.94 -7.48 -4.65
N TRP A 149 -13.10 -7.07 -4.14
CA TRP A 149 -13.97 -6.11 -4.84
C TRP A 149 -13.27 -4.77 -5.04
N LEU A 150 -12.63 -4.23 -4.00
CA LEU A 150 -11.91 -2.97 -4.08
C LEU A 150 -10.72 -3.05 -5.05
N ALA A 151 -10.00 -4.17 -5.06
CA ALA A 151 -8.95 -4.42 -6.05
C ALA A 151 -9.50 -4.36 -7.48
N GLU A 152 -10.64 -5.00 -7.73
CA GLU A 152 -11.29 -4.93 -9.04
C GLU A 152 -11.73 -3.51 -9.41
N GLN A 153 -12.26 -2.72 -8.45
CA GLN A 153 -12.62 -1.32 -8.72
C GLN A 153 -11.39 -0.47 -9.10
N ILE A 154 -10.26 -0.67 -8.40
CA ILE A 154 -9.00 0.04 -8.69
C ILE A 154 -8.44 -0.39 -10.05
N ARG A 155 -8.51 -1.68 -10.37
CA ARG A 155 -8.03 -2.24 -11.65
C ARG A 155 -8.78 -1.67 -12.84
N GLN A 156 -10.11 -1.54 -12.70
CA GLN A 156 -10.99 -0.93 -13.70
C GLN A 156 -10.91 0.61 -13.74
N GLU A 157 -10.08 1.21 -12.89
CA GLU A 157 -9.94 2.67 -12.75
C GLU A 157 -11.29 3.37 -12.52
N ARG A 158 -12.15 2.75 -11.71
CA ARG A 158 -13.41 3.37 -11.34
C ARG A 158 -13.15 4.64 -10.52
N PRO A 159 -13.85 5.76 -10.79
CA PRO A 159 -13.74 6.98 -10.00
C PRO A 159 -13.91 6.72 -8.50
N TYR A 160 -12.98 7.21 -7.68
CA TYR A 160 -12.99 6.93 -6.24
C TYR A 160 -14.25 7.45 -5.54
N ASP A 161 -14.80 8.58 -5.98
CA ASP A 161 -16.07 9.11 -5.46
C ASP A 161 -17.24 8.14 -5.71
N GLU A 162 -17.30 7.46 -6.85
CA GLU A 162 -18.31 6.42 -7.09
C GLU A 162 -18.13 5.20 -6.19
N ILE A 163 -16.88 4.80 -5.91
CA ILE A 163 -16.56 3.72 -4.95
C ILE A 163 -17.06 4.13 -3.56
N VAL A 164 -16.80 5.37 -3.14
CA VAL A 164 -17.25 5.93 -1.85
C VAL A 164 -18.77 5.97 -1.75
N ARG A 165 -19.46 6.45 -2.78
CA ARG A 165 -20.94 6.44 -2.82
C ARG A 165 -21.48 5.03 -2.61
N GLN A 166 -20.90 4.04 -3.30
CA GLN A 166 -21.34 2.67 -3.17
C GLN A 166 -21.08 2.09 -1.77
N MET A 167 -19.93 2.39 -1.14
CA MET A 167 -19.66 1.92 0.22
C MET A 167 -20.69 2.43 1.26
N ILE A 168 -21.16 3.67 1.09
CA ILE A 168 -22.10 4.30 2.03
C ILE A 168 -23.55 3.87 1.75
N ALA A 169 -23.98 3.92 0.48
CA ALA A 169 -25.39 3.81 0.12
C ALA A 169 -25.86 2.41 -0.29
N ASP A 170 -24.96 1.52 -0.70
CA ASP A 170 -25.39 0.23 -1.29
C ASP A 170 -26.14 -0.66 -0.28
N GLU A 171 -27.01 -1.51 -0.82
CA GLU A 171 -27.90 -2.42 -0.09
C GLU A 171 -27.81 -3.81 -0.69
N GLY A 172 -27.83 -4.84 0.15
CA GLY A 172 -27.86 -6.24 -0.25
C GLY A 172 -26.87 -7.11 0.52
N LEU A 173 -26.78 -8.37 0.10
CA LEU A 173 -25.95 -9.36 0.78
C LEU A 173 -24.47 -9.08 0.54
N TRP A 174 -23.69 -8.97 1.61
CA TRP A 174 -22.26 -8.64 1.59
C TRP A 174 -21.38 -9.59 0.77
N THR A 175 -21.87 -10.76 0.38
CA THR A 175 -21.19 -11.68 -0.54
C THR A 175 -21.41 -11.34 -2.01
N GLY A 176 -22.62 -10.89 -2.37
CA GLY A 176 -23.00 -10.49 -3.73
C GLY A 176 -22.84 -8.99 -4.00
N ARG A 177 -22.82 -8.16 -2.94
CA ARG A 177 -22.54 -6.72 -2.97
C ARG A 177 -21.48 -6.38 -1.93
N PRO A 178 -20.20 -6.63 -2.25
CA PRO A 178 -19.13 -6.53 -1.27
C PRO A 178 -18.92 -5.13 -0.68
N ALA A 179 -19.29 -4.06 -1.39
CA ALA A 179 -19.23 -2.68 -0.89
C ALA A 179 -19.94 -2.50 0.46
N THR A 180 -21.04 -3.24 0.69
CA THR A 180 -21.82 -3.18 1.94
C THR A 180 -21.03 -3.67 3.15
N ASN A 181 -19.89 -4.34 2.98
CA ASN A 181 -19.03 -4.72 4.10
C ASN A 181 -18.50 -3.52 4.88
N PHE A 182 -18.41 -2.33 4.26
CA PHE A 182 -18.15 -1.08 4.97
C PHE A 182 -19.15 -0.83 6.11
N ILE A 183 -20.44 -1.08 5.84
CA ILE A 183 -21.52 -0.95 6.82
C ILE A 183 -21.47 -2.08 7.85
N THR A 184 -21.24 -3.32 7.41
CA THR A 184 -21.32 -4.49 8.30
C THR A 184 -20.23 -4.55 9.37
N GLN A 185 -19.18 -3.75 9.26
CA GLN A 185 -18.13 -3.62 10.26
C GLN A 185 -18.55 -2.81 11.50
N ALA A 186 -19.71 -2.16 11.46
CA ALA A 186 -20.30 -1.55 12.65
C ALA A 186 -21.31 -2.47 13.34
N PHE A 187 -21.39 -3.73 12.96
CA PHE A 187 -22.27 -4.69 13.60
C PHE A 187 -21.75 -5.04 15.00
N ALA A 188 -22.53 -4.71 16.02
CA ALA A 188 -22.25 -4.96 17.43
C ALA A 188 -23.56 -5.32 18.15
N ASP A 189 -23.50 -6.26 19.09
CA ASP A 189 -24.63 -6.63 19.94
C ASP A 189 -25.94 -6.96 19.18
N GLY A 190 -25.80 -7.60 18.01
CA GLY A 190 -26.93 -8.02 17.17
C GLY A 190 -27.53 -6.92 16.28
N ASN A 191 -26.99 -5.69 16.30
CA ASN A 191 -27.45 -4.56 15.49
C ASN A 191 -26.29 -3.80 14.84
N LEU A 192 -26.61 -2.92 13.89
CA LEU A 192 -25.63 -1.92 13.43
C LEU A 192 -25.57 -0.76 14.42
N ASP A 193 -24.37 -0.29 14.72
CA ASP A 193 -24.12 0.88 15.56
C ASP A 193 -23.90 2.14 14.69
N PRO A 194 -24.88 3.07 14.63
CA PRO A 194 -24.77 4.28 13.83
C PRO A 194 -23.63 5.21 14.27
N ASN A 195 -23.24 5.20 15.56
CA ASN A 195 -22.13 6.02 16.05
C ASN A 195 -20.80 5.54 15.46
N LYS A 196 -20.58 4.22 15.43
CA LYS A 196 -19.39 3.62 14.80
C LYS A 196 -19.30 3.95 13.31
N LEU A 197 -20.43 3.93 12.60
CA LEU A 197 -20.49 4.30 11.18
C LEU A 197 -20.20 5.77 10.95
N ALA A 198 -20.75 6.67 11.78
CA ALA A 198 -20.48 8.10 11.69
C ALA A 198 -19.00 8.43 11.89
N GLY A 199 -18.39 7.94 12.98
CA GLY A 199 -16.97 8.14 13.26
C GLY A 199 -16.08 7.58 12.15
N ARG A 200 -16.36 6.36 11.68
CA ARG A 200 -15.60 5.75 10.58
C ARG A 200 -15.76 6.51 9.27
N THR A 201 -16.96 6.94 8.91
CA THR A 201 -17.21 7.73 7.68
C THR A 201 -16.45 9.06 7.74
N ALA A 202 -16.45 9.74 8.89
CA ALA A 202 -15.71 10.98 9.08
C ALA A 202 -14.19 10.77 8.94
N ARG A 203 -13.61 9.76 9.59
CA ARG A 203 -12.16 9.47 9.50
C ARG A 203 -11.74 8.99 8.10
N ALA A 204 -12.53 8.10 7.49
CA ALA A 204 -12.22 7.51 6.20
C ALA A 204 -12.29 8.53 5.06
N PHE A 205 -13.40 9.30 5.01
CA PHE A 205 -13.75 10.10 3.84
C PHE A 205 -13.73 11.61 4.07
N LEU A 206 -13.67 12.09 5.31
CA LEU A 206 -13.52 13.53 5.58
C LEU A 206 -12.15 13.87 6.20
N GLY A 207 -11.40 12.84 6.62
CA GLY A 207 -10.14 13.02 7.34
C GLY A 207 -10.34 13.86 8.59
N GLN A 208 -11.40 13.59 9.37
CA GLN A 208 -11.70 14.28 10.62
C GLN A 208 -11.97 13.27 11.74
N ARG A 209 -11.40 13.52 12.91
CA ARG A 209 -11.70 12.77 14.14
C ARG A 209 -12.77 13.48 14.98
N ILE A 210 -14.02 13.38 14.54
CA ILE A 210 -15.16 13.99 15.25
C ILE A 210 -15.69 13.13 16.41
N ASP A 211 -15.06 11.99 16.71
CA ASP A 211 -15.54 11.00 17.67
C ASP A 211 -15.73 11.54 19.10
N CYS A 212 -14.88 12.46 19.55
CA CYS A 212 -15.08 13.08 20.88
C CYS A 212 -16.41 13.85 20.96
N ALA A 213 -16.91 14.34 19.81
CA ALA A 213 -18.21 14.98 19.72
C ALA A 213 -19.39 14.03 19.99
N GLN A 214 -19.18 12.71 20.03
CA GLN A 214 -20.25 11.75 20.33
C GLN A 214 -20.91 11.98 21.69
N CYS A 215 -20.12 12.38 22.70
CA CYS A 215 -20.59 12.46 24.09
C CYS A 215 -20.73 13.89 24.61
N HIS A 216 -19.99 14.84 24.04
CA HIS A 216 -19.96 16.25 24.42
C HIS A 216 -19.37 17.08 23.28
N ASN A 217 -19.54 18.40 23.28
CA ASN A 217 -18.82 19.23 22.29
C ASN A 217 -17.31 19.03 22.39
N HIS A 218 -16.61 18.96 21.26
CA HIS A 218 -15.17 18.76 21.24
C HIS A 218 -14.46 19.88 22.03
N PRO A 219 -13.49 19.56 22.92
CA PRO A 219 -12.92 20.56 23.84
C PRO A 219 -12.04 21.60 23.15
N PHE A 220 -11.45 21.26 22.01
CA PHE A 220 -10.46 22.08 21.31
C PHE A 220 -10.77 22.34 19.83
N ALA A 221 -11.88 21.82 19.32
CA ALA A 221 -12.25 21.90 17.90
C ALA A 221 -13.71 22.32 17.79
N GLU A 222 -14.11 22.79 16.61
CA GLU A 222 -15.44 23.39 16.40
C GLU A 222 -16.60 22.37 16.35
N TRP A 223 -16.29 21.08 16.52
CA TRP A 223 -17.25 20.00 16.43
C TRP A 223 -18.19 19.96 17.64
N LYS A 224 -19.48 20.13 17.38
CA LYS A 224 -20.57 20.05 18.35
C LYS A 224 -21.16 18.66 18.42
N GLN A 225 -21.70 18.30 19.57
CA GLN A 225 -22.34 17.01 19.77
C GLN A 225 -23.50 16.78 18.80
N GLN A 226 -24.33 17.81 18.61
CA GLN A 226 -25.45 17.75 17.68
C GLN A 226 -25.03 17.44 16.23
N GLN A 227 -23.85 17.91 15.81
CA GLN A 227 -23.32 17.62 14.47
C GLN A 227 -22.94 16.14 14.32
N PHE A 228 -22.34 15.56 15.37
CA PHE A 228 -22.03 14.12 15.39
C PHE A 228 -23.32 13.29 15.38
N GLU A 229 -24.30 13.63 16.22
CA GLU A 229 -25.56 12.91 16.30
C GLU A 229 -26.36 12.97 14.99
N GLY A 230 -26.35 14.12 14.30
CA GLY A 230 -26.97 14.26 12.98
C GLY A 230 -26.31 13.34 11.94
N LEU A 231 -24.98 13.25 11.96
CA LEU A 231 -24.25 12.34 11.09
C LEU A 231 -24.56 10.87 11.42
N ALA A 232 -24.61 10.52 12.71
CA ALA A 232 -25.01 9.19 13.15
C ALA A 232 -26.45 8.85 12.74
N ALA A 233 -27.38 9.82 12.81
CA ALA A 233 -28.75 9.63 12.36
C ALA A 233 -28.86 9.27 10.87
N CYS A 234 -27.87 9.61 10.04
CA CYS A 234 -27.84 9.20 8.62
C CYS A 234 -27.74 7.67 8.43
N PHE A 235 -27.28 6.93 9.44
CA PHE A 235 -27.18 5.46 9.41
C PHE A 235 -28.29 4.76 10.20
N ALA A 236 -29.21 5.50 10.82
CA ALA A 236 -30.19 4.91 11.75
C ALA A 236 -31.23 3.99 11.08
N GLU A 237 -31.49 4.22 9.77
CA GLU A 237 -32.36 3.36 8.96
C GLU A 237 -31.68 2.04 8.57
N ALA A 238 -30.34 1.99 8.56
CA ALA A 238 -29.61 0.81 8.14
C ALA A 238 -29.85 -0.36 9.10
N ARG A 239 -30.16 -1.54 8.54
CA ARG A 239 -30.25 -2.80 9.28
C ARG A 239 -29.44 -3.89 8.60
N ALA A 240 -28.83 -4.76 9.41
CA ALA A 240 -28.29 -6.02 8.95
C ALA A 240 -29.34 -7.12 9.12
N THR A 241 -29.64 -7.84 8.05
CA THR A 241 -30.57 -8.98 8.02
C THR A 241 -29.88 -10.19 7.39
N PRO A 242 -30.48 -11.40 7.45
CA PRO A 242 -29.98 -12.54 6.69
C PRO A 242 -29.92 -12.31 5.16
N LEU A 243 -30.67 -11.33 4.64
CA LEU A 243 -30.65 -10.92 3.23
C LEU A 243 -29.63 -9.80 2.95
N GLY A 244 -28.81 -9.42 3.93
CA GLY A 244 -27.83 -8.35 3.82
C GLY A 244 -28.24 -7.03 4.47
N ILE A 245 -27.62 -5.94 4.01
CA ILE A 245 -27.88 -4.57 4.47
C ILE A 245 -29.07 -3.98 3.72
N HIS A 246 -30.02 -3.39 4.44
CA HIS A 246 -31.19 -2.71 3.87
C HIS A 246 -31.53 -1.47 4.71
N ASP A 247 -32.17 -0.46 4.12
CA ASP A 247 -32.73 0.67 4.87
C ASP A 247 -34.19 0.41 5.28
N ASP A 248 -34.51 0.67 6.55
CA ASP A 248 -35.87 0.63 7.10
C ASP A 248 -36.29 2.04 7.54
N ALA A 249 -37.03 2.72 6.65
CA ALA A 249 -37.53 4.07 6.84
C ALA A 249 -38.48 4.26 8.04
N ARG A 250 -38.83 3.19 8.78
CA ARG A 250 -39.60 3.28 10.03
C ARG A 250 -38.70 3.52 11.24
N ARG A 251 -37.41 3.23 11.15
CA ARG A 251 -36.46 3.44 12.24
C ARG A 251 -36.18 4.93 12.42
N ARG A 252 -35.91 5.32 13.66
CA ARG A 252 -35.53 6.68 14.03
C ARG A 252 -34.29 6.60 14.90
N TRP A 253 -33.43 7.62 14.81
CA TRP A 253 -32.30 7.74 15.72
C TRP A 253 -32.77 8.41 17.00
N GLU A 254 -32.69 7.69 18.12
CA GLU A 254 -32.96 8.22 19.44
C GLU A 254 -31.64 8.33 20.20
N VAL A 255 -31.38 9.51 20.75
CA VAL A 255 -30.25 9.74 21.64
C VAL A 255 -30.81 10.03 23.03
N GLU A 256 -30.22 9.39 24.02
CA GLU A 256 -30.50 9.63 25.43
C GLU A 256 -29.50 10.66 25.95
N ASP A 257 -30.01 11.78 26.46
CA ASP A 257 -29.18 12.79 27.09
C ASP A 257 -28.64 12.24 28.41
N ARG A 258 -27.31 12.23 28.56
CA ARG A 258 -26.66 11.64 29.74
C ARG A 258 -26.94 12.41 31.03
N GLN A 259 -27.27 13.69 30.95
CA GLN A 259 -27.55 14.53 32.11
C GLN A 259 -29.02 14.45 32.52
N THR A 260 -29.94 14.56 31.56
CA THR A 260 -31.38 14.61 31.84
C THR A 260 -32.05 13.24 31.77
N GLN A 261 -31.39 12.23 31.18
CA GLN A 261 -31.93 10.90 30.87
C GLN A 261 -33.14 10.95 29.92
N GLU A 262 -33.39 12.11 29.29
CA GLU A 262 -34.46 12.27 28.32
C GLU A 262 -34.04 11.73 26.96
N LYS A 263 -34.95 11.01 26.31
CA LYS A 263 -34.75 10.53 24.95
C LYS A 263 -35.30 11.54 23.96
N ARG A 264 -34.49 11.87 22.95
CA ARG A 264 -34.93 12.70 21.83
C ARG A 264 -34.61 12.05 20.50
N VAL A 265 -35.51 12.22 19.55
CA VAL A 265 -35.28 11.83 18.16
C VAL A 265 -34.39 12.87 17.50
N VAL A 266 -33.31 12.41 16.86
CA VAL A 266 -32.39 13.28 16.12
C VAL A 266 -32.60 13.10 14.62
N PRO A 267 -32.84 14.18 13.86
CA PRO A 267 -32.94 14.10 12.41
C PRO A 267 -31.55 13.85 11.78
N ALA A 268 -31.53 13.11 10.67
CA ALA A 268 -30.35 12.98 9.84
C ALA A 268 -29.91 14.35 9.31
N ALA A 269 -28.65 14.69 9.55
CA ALA A 269 -28.05 15.96 9.14
C ALA A 269 -26.54 15.80 8.95
N VAL A 270 -25.93 16.74 8.24
CA VAL A 270 -24.50 16.79 8.01
C VAL A 270 -23.84 17.83 8.88
N PRO A 271 -22.56 17.65 9.26
CA PRO A 271 -21.89 18.54 10.19
C PRO A 271 -21.55 19.92 9.60
N PHE A 272 -21.49 20.05 8.27
CA PHE A 272 -21.22 21.30 7.55
C PHE A 272 -21.75 21.19 6.11
N GLY A 273 -21.80 22.31 5.38
CA GLY A 273 -22.24 22.33 3.99
C GLY A 273 -23.66 21.78 3.82
N ASP A 274 -24.58 22.25 4.66
CA ASP A 274 -25.99 21.82 4.67
C ASP A 274 -26.69 22.15 3.36
N GLU A 275 -26.21 23.15 2.63
CA GLU A 275 -26.65 23.49 1.28
C GLU A 275 -26.32 22.42 0.23
N TRP A 276 -25.37 21.50 0.51
CA TRP A 276 -25.02 20.38 -0.36
C TRP A 276 -25.84 19.12 -0.08
N TRP A 277 -26.63 19.12 1.00
CA TRP A 277 -27.42 17.98 1.41
C TRP A 277 -28.66 17.81 0.52
N PRO A 278 -28.80 16.70 -0.24
CA PRO A 278 -29.92 16.56 -1.18
C PRO A 278 -31.27 16.52 -0.47
N ALA A 279 -32.34 16.93 -1.16
CA ALA A 279 -33.69 16.90 -0.61
C ALA A 279 -34.34 15.49 -0.64
N GLU A 280 -33.99 14.68 -1.63
CA GLU A 280 -34.56 13.35 -1.88
C GLU A 280 -33.55 12.23 -1.61
N GLY A 281 -34.05 10.99 -1.46
CA GLY A 281 -33.26 9.78 -1.20
C GLY A 281 -33.27 9.35 0.27
N SER A 282 -32.79 8.13 0.55
CA SER A 282 -32.58 7.66 1.92
C SER A 282 -31.51 8.50 2.61
N PRO A 283 -31.47 8.54 3.95
CA PRO A 283 -30.41 9.25 4.67
C PRO A 283 -28.98 8.81 4.27
N ARG A 284 -28.76 7.52 3.96
CA ARG A 284 -27.47 7.03 3.48
C ARG A 284 -27.16 7.46 2.04
N GLU A 285 -28.15 7.46 1.16
CA GLU A 285 -28.00 7.96 -0.22
C GLU A 285 -27.65 9.46 -0.23
N ARG A 286 -28.34 10.24 0.60
CA ARG A 286 -28.09 11.67 0.78
C ARG A 286 -26.71 11.93 1.37
N LEU A 287 -26.29 11.11 2.33
CA LEU A 287 -24.93 11.16 2.89
C LEU A 287 -23.86 10.82 1.86
N ALA A 288 -24.06 9.77 1.06
CA ALA A 288 -23.15 9.41 -0.02
C ALA A 288 -22.97 10.56 -1.01
N ALA A 289 -24.06 11.21 -1.40
CA ALA A 289 -24.05 12.39 -2.27
C ALA A 289 -23.34 13.59 -1.63
N TRP A 290 -23.57 13.86 -0.35
CA TRP A 290 -22.91 14.95 0.37
C TRP A 290 -21.40 14.73 0.56
N VAL A 291 -20.97 13.52 0.94
CA VAL A 291 -19.55 13.16 1.09
C VAL A 291 -18.81 13.37 -0.24
N THR A 292 -19.47 13.09 -1.35
CA THR A 292 -18.88 13.15 -2.69
C THR A 292 -19.32 14.37 -3.49
N HIS A 293 -19.83 15.39 -2.81
CA HIS A 293 -20.27 16.63 -3.45
C HIS A 293 -19.06 17.35 -4.06
N PRO A 294 -19.16 17.96 -5.26
CA PRO A 294 -18.02 18.60 -5.92
C PRO A 294 -17.33 19.70 -5.13
N GLN A 295 -18.05 20.36 -4.20
CA GLN A 295 -17.51 21.40 -3.32
C GLN A 295 -16.93 20.86 -2.01
N ASN A 296 -17.15 19.58 -1.69
CA ASN A 296 -16.66 18.97 -0.45
C ASN A 296 -15.18 18.58 -0.57
N ARG A 297 -14.30 19.54 -0.29
CA ARG A 297 -12.85 19.35 -0.41
C ARG A 297 -12.23 18.33 0.57
N ARG A 298 -13.00 17.88 1.57
CA ARG A 298 -12.47 16.96 2.59
C ARG A 298 -12.27 15.55 2.04
N LEU A 299 -13.07 15.14 1.05
CA LEU A 299 -12.91 13.85 0.39
C LEU A 299 -11.55 13.74 -0.28
N GLU A 300 -11.21 14.70 -1.14
CA GLU A 300 -9.92 14.70 -1.82
C GLU A 300 -8.75 14.87 -0.83
N ARG A 301 -8.85 15.75 0.18
CA ARG A 301 -7.78 15.91 1.18
C ARG A 301 -7.52 14.62 1.97
N ALA A 302 -8.57 13.92 2.40
CA ALA A 302 -8.45 12.68 3.17
C ALA A 302 -7.76 11.56 2.36
N VAL A 303 -8.17 11.36 1.10
CA VAL A 303 -7.55 10.33 0.26
C VAL A 303 -6.15 10.73 -0.19
N VAL A 304 -5.90 11.99 -0.53
CA VAL A 304 -4.54 12.47 -0.89
C VAL A 304 -3.57 12.26 0.25
N ASN A 305 -3.93 12.66 1.48
CA ASN A 305 -3.05 12.49 2.65
C ASN A 305 -2.73 11.00 2.91
N ARG A 306 -3.72 10.13 2.72
CA ARG A 306 -3.57 8.69 2.87
C ARG A 306 -2.70 8.07 1.78
N VAL A 307 -2.94 8.40 0.51
CA VAL A 307 -2.13 7.91 -0.61
C VAL A 307 -0.68 8.40 -0.50
N TRP A 308 -0.48 9.66 -0.10
CA TRP A 308 0.84 10.17 0.27
C TRP A 308 1.49 9.28 1.34
N GLY A 309 0.77 8.98 2.42
CA GLY A 309 1.23 8.07 3.46
C GLY A 309 1.57 6.67 2.98
N LEU A 310 0.78 6.09 2.06
CA LEU A 310 1.08 4.78 1.49
C LEU A 310 2.37 4.76 0.65
N LEU A 311 2.69 5.86 -0.04
CA LEU A 311 3.90 5.98 -0.86
C LEU A 311 5.14 6.34 -0.03
N PHE A 312 5.01 7.26 0.92
CA PHE A 312 6.10 7.80 1.73
C PHE A 312 6.25 7.12 3.09
N GLY A 313 5.39 6.14 3.43
CA GLY A 313 5.40 5.47 4.73
C GLY A 313 4.91 6.29 5.92
N ARG A 314 4.75 7.60 5.76
CA ARG A 314 4.15 8.52 6.74
C ARG A 314 3.28 9.55 6.00
N PRO A 315 2.13 9.95 6.56
CA PRO A 315 1.22 10.88 5.89
C PRO A 315 1.83 12.30 5.83
N TYR A 316 1.29 13.15 4.96
CA TYR A 316 1.71 14.56 4.88
C TYR A 316 1.31 15.33 6.14
N HIS A 317 0.10 15.09 6.64
CA HIS A 317 -0.35 15.48 7.98
C HIS A 317 -0.61 14.24 8.83
N ALA A 318 -0.04 14.23 10.03
CA ALA A 318 -0.26 13.19 11.03
C ALA A 318 -1.21 13.71 12.14
N PRO A 319 -2.18 12.88 12.59
CA PRO A 319 -2.48 11.53 12.11
C PRO A 319 -3.15 11.53 10.72
N VAL A 320 -3.08 10.40 10.01
CA VAL A 320 -3.51 10.31 8.59
C VAL A 320 -4.97 10.69 8.34
N ASP A 321 -5.82 10.50 9.34
CA ASP A 321 -7.27 10.68 9.33
C ASP A 321 -7.75 11.90 10.14
N ASP A 322 -6.84 12.83 10.45
CA ASP A 322 -7.16 14.13 11.06
C ASP A 322 -6.39 15.24 10.36
N VAL A 323 -6.99 15.74 9.28
CA VAL A 323 -6.38 16.69 8.36
C VAL A 323 -6.92 18.10 8.67
N PRO A 324 -6.09 19.16 8.62
CA PRO A 324 -6.57 20.53 8.78
C PRO A 324 -7.69 20.89 7.80
N ASN A 325 -8.55 21.81 8.21
CA ASN A 325 -9.61 22.36 7.37
C ASN A 325 -9.03 22.88 6.03
N PRO A 326 -9.76 22.70 4.90
CA PRO A 326 -9.34 23.29 3.64
C PRO A 326 -9.16 24.81 3.80
N PRO A 327 -8.06 25.41 3.30
CA PRO A 327 -7.86 26.85 3.30
C PRO A 327 -8.82 27.53 2.32
N GLU A 328 -8.90 28.86 2.33
CA GLU A 328 -9.73 29.60 1.37
C GLU A 328 -9.33 29.30 -0.08
N PRO A 329 -10.26 29.31 -1.06
CA PRO A 329 -9.97 28.97 -2.45
C PRO A 329 -8.87 29.80 -3.13
N ALA A 330 -8.54 30.98 -2.60
CA ALA A 330 -7.43 31.79 -3.11
C ALA A 330 -6.05 31.18 -2.84
N ASP A 331 -5.92 30.27 -1.88
CA ASP A 331 -4.65 29.72 -1.39
C ASP A 331 -4.35 28.30 -1.92
N LEU A 332 -5.11 27.80 -2.91
CA LEU A 332 -5.02 26.41 -3.40
C LEU A 332 -3.61 25.99 -3.84
N ASP A 333 -2.79 26.91 -4.34
CA ASP A 333 -1.43 26.64 -4.82
C ASP A 333 -0.37 26.59 -3.70
N HIS A 334 -0.76 26.86 -2.45
CA HIS A 334 0.12 26.89 -1.29
C HIS A 334 -0.02 25.66 -0.38
N ASP A 335 -1.10 24.89 -0.52
CA ASP A 335 -1.35 23.66 0.23
C ASP A 335 -1.28 22.44 -0.69
N LEU A 336 -0.44 21.47 -0.33
CA LEU A 336 -0.21 20.27 -1.14
C LEU A 336 -1.48 19.42 -1.32
N LEU A 337 -2.30 19.28 -0.27
CA LEU A 337 -3.48 18.44 -0.32
C LEU A 337 -4.58 19.06 -1.17
N ASP A 338 -4.72 20.39 -1.17
CA ASP A 338 -5.62 21.11 -2.08
C ASP A 338 -5.12 21.09 -3.52
N LEU A 339 -3.82 21.28 -3.74
CA LEU A 339 -3.24 21.24 -5.08
C LEU A 339 -3.43 19.87 -5.75
N LEU A 340 -3.10 18.79 -5.04
CA LEU A 340 -3.33 17.43 -5.52
C LEU A 340 -4.81 17.07 -5.55
N GLY A 341 -5.58 17.54 -4.57
CA GLY A 341 -7.01 17.27 -4.48
C GLY A 341 -7.82 17.91 -5.61
N HIS A 342 -7.44 19.13 -6.02
CA HIS A 342 -8.02 19.79 -7.18
C HIS A 342 -7.76 18.97 -8.47
N ASP A 343 -6.53 18.54 -8.69
CA ASP A 343 -6.19 17.68 -9.84
C ASP A 343 -6.97 16.36 -9.80
N PHE A 344 -7.03 15.73 -8.63
CA PHE A 344 -7.75 14.48 -8.42
C PHE A 344 -9.23 14.60 -8.78
N ARG A 345 -9.90 15.65 -8.32
CA ARG A 345 -11.30 15.94 -8.68
C ARG A 345 -11.47 16.25 -10.17
N ALA A 346 -10.59 17.07 -10.74
CA ALA A 346 -10.64 17.44 -12.16
C ALA A 346 -10.48 16.23 -13.09
N HIS A 347 -9.79 15.19 -12.63
CA HIS A 347 -9.50 13.97 -13.39
C HIS A 347 -10.28 12.75 -12.90
N ARG A 348 -11.57 12.96 -12.59
CA ARG A 348 -12.54 11.90 -12.23
C ARG A 348 -12.07 11.01 -11.08
N PHE A 349 -11.40 11.59 -10.08
CA PHE A 349 -10.97 10.88 -8.89
C PHE A 349 -10.12 9.62 -9.21
N SER A 350 -9.24 9.70 -10.22
CA SER A 350 -8.34 8.59 -10.60
C SER A 350 -7.21 8.39 -9.60
N LEU A 351 -7.27 7.27 -8.86
CA LEU A 351 -6.22 6.88 -7.91
C LEU A 351 -4.88 6.66 -8.62
N LYS A 352 -4.90 6.09 -9.83
CA LYS A 352 -3.68 5.86 -10.63
C LYS A 352 -3.01 7.18 -10.99
N ARG A 353 -3.78 8.20 -11.39
CA ARG A 353 -3.22 9.52 -11.69
C ARG A 353 -2.60 10.17 -10.44
N LEU A 354 -3.30 10.14 -9.31
CA LEU A 354 -2.79 10.67 -8.05
C LEU A 354 -1.45 10.03 -7.67
N VAL A 355 -1.37 8.70 -7.76
CA VAL A 355 -0.13 7.95 -7.49
C VAL A 355 1.00 8.34 -8.46
N GLN A 356 0.71 8.51 -9.76
CA GLN A 356 1.72 8.94 -10.73
C GLN A 356 2.29 10.33 -10.39
N ILE A 357 1.46 11.29 -10.00
CA ILE A 357 1.91 12.63 -9.63
C ILE A 357 2.80 12.59 -8.39
N ILE A 358 2.37 11.88 -7.34
CA ILE A 358 3.13 11.76 -6.09
C ILE A 358 4.47 11.05 -6.33
N ALA A 359 4.48 9.96 -7.12
CA ALA A 359 5.70 9.23 -7.46
C ALA A 359 6.67 10.05 -8.34
N ALA A 360 6.16 10.96 -9.16
CA ALA A 360 6.97 11.84 -10.01
C ALA A 360 7.48 13.09 -9.28
N ALA A 361 6.88 13.44 -8.14
CA ALA A 361 7.26 14.61 -7.36
C ALA A 361 8.70 14.51 -6.83
N ARG A 362 9.38 15.66 -6.76
CA ARG A 362 10.79 15.75 -6.37
C ARG A 362 11.08 15.11 -5.00
N PRO A 363 10.29 15.32 -3.93
CA PRO A 363 10.52 14.65 -2.63
C PRO A 363 10.59 13.12 -2.72
N PHE A 364 9.79 12.49 -3.59
CA PHE A 364 9.78 11.04 -3.76
C PHE A 364 11.08 10.54 -4.43
N ARG A 365 11.75 11.41 -5.18
CA ARG A 365 12.99 11.13 -5.91
C ARG A 365 14.27 11.59 -5.18
N LEU A 366 14.16 12.19 -4.00
CA LEU A 366 15.33 12.58 -3.20
C LEU A 366 15.94 11.38 -2.49
N ALA A 367 17.24 11.39 -2.21
CA ALA A 367 17.87 10.40 -1.34
C ALA A 367 17.37 10.56 0.12
N SER A 368 17.39 9.47 0.91
CA SER A 368 17.23 9.58 2.37
C SER A 368 18.50 10.05 3.09
N ARG A 369 19.65 10.07 2.40
CA ARG A 369 20.89 10.59 2.99
C ARG A 369 20.92 12.10 2.86
N HIS A 370 21.16 12.78 3.96
CA HIS A 370 21.28 14.23 4.03
C HIS A 370 22.33 14.63 5.08
N PRO A 371 23.20 15.62 4.82
CA PRO A 371 24.23 16.05 5.77
C PRO A 371 23.69 16.45 7.15
N ALA A 372 22.46 16.98 7.21
CA ALA A 372 21.78 17.30 8.47
C ALA A 372 21.70 16.12 9.45
N TYR A 373 21.61 14.88 8.96
CA TYR A 373 21.55 13.69 9.81
C TYR A 373 22.91 13.29 10.37
N GLU A 374 24.00 13.61 9.67
CA GLU A 374 25.37 13.31 10.12
C GLU A 374 25.82 14.28 11.21
N PHE A 375 25.46 15.56 11.07
CA PHE A 375 25.88 16.61 12.00
C PHE A 375 24.81 16.96 13.05
N GLY A 376 23.61 16.39 12.96
CA GLY A 376 22.48 16.65 13.86
C GLY A 376 21.87 18.05 13.72
N THR A 377 22.35 18.87 12.78
CA THR A 377 21.88 20.23 12.53
C THR A 377 20.67 20.21 11.60
N GLN A 378 19.55 20.83 11.99
CA GLN A 378 18.34 20.96 11.15
C GLN A 378 17.67 19.65 10.71
N ALA A 379 18.00 18.49 11.31
CA ALA A 379 17.40 17.20 10.94
C ALA A 379 15.86 17.21 10.98
N GLU A 380 15.30 17.79 12.04
CA GLU A 380 13.84 17.97 12.20
C GLU A 380 13.25 18.82 11.07
N LEU A 381 13.94 19.88 10.64
CA LEU A 381 13.46 20.76 9.58
C LEU A 381 13.52 20.09 8.21
N VAL A 382 14.58 19.30 7.95
CA VAL A 382 14.69 18.46 6.75
C VAL A 382 13.52 17.47 6.67
N GLU A 383 13.17 16.86 7.80
CA GLU A 383 12.03 15.95 7.88
C GLU A 383 10.69 16.68 7.69
N GLN A 384 10.44 17.78 8.40
CA GLN A 384 9.18 18.53 8.30
C GLN A 384 8.93 19.10 6.90
N THR A 385 9.99 19.47 6.19
CA THR A 385 9.91 20.07 4.85
C THR A 385 10.06 19.06 3.71
N TRP A 386 10.20 17.76 4.01
CA TRP A 386 10.38 16.70 3.00
C TRP A 386 11.61 16.93 2.10
N ALA A 387 12.65 17.56 2.66
CA ALA A 387 13.92 17.83 1.99
C ALA A 387 14.80 16.57 1.86
N ALA A 388 14.38 15.43 2.41
CA ALA A 388 14.91 14.11 2.13
C ALA A 388 13.76 13.10 2.07
N PHE A 389 13.94 12.00 1.34
CA PHE A 389 12.96 10.91 1.42
C PHE A 389 13.01 10.31 2.85
N PRO A 390 11.86 10.07 3.51
CA PRO A 390 11.86 9.51 4.86
C PRO A 390 12.40 8.08 4.86
N LEU A 391 13.16 7.71 5.89
CA LEU A 391 13.47 6.30 6.15
C LEU A 391 12.22 5.63 6.70
N VAL A 392 11.67 4.68 5.94
CA VAL A 392 10.43 4.00 6.28
C VAL A 392 10.70 2.54 6.57
N ARG A 393 10.36 2.08 7.76
CA ARG A 393 10.46 0.65 8.08
C ARG A 393 9.46 -0.14 7.23
N LEU A 394 9.91 -1.25 6.64
CA LEU A 394 9.01 -2.12 5.89
C LEU A 394 7.90 -2.67 6.79
N ARG A 395 6.67 -2.64 6.27
CA ARG A 395 5.51 -3.28 6.92
C ARG A 395 5.74 -4.79 7.04
N PRO A 396 5.12 -5.48 7.99
CA PRO A 396 5.23 -6.94 8.12
C PRO A 396 5.02 -7.67 6.79
N GLU A 397 4.00 -7.29 6.01
CA GLU A 397 3.72 -7.91 4.70
C GLU A 397 4.79 -7.57 3.65
N GLN A 398 5.36 -6.37 3.72
CA GLN A 398 6.48 -5.98 2.84
C GLN A 398 7.76 -6.73 3.19
N MET A 399 8.03 -6.96 4.47
CA MET A 399 9.18 -7.73 4.94
C MET A 399 9.14 -9.16 4.38
N ILE A 400 8.03 -9.86 4.62
CA ILE A 400 7.86 -11.23 4.14
C ILE A 400 7.80 -11.31 2.62
N GLY A 401 7.08 -10.39 1.97
CA GLY A 401 6.97 -10.32 0.52
C GLY A 401 8.31 -10.02 -0.15
N ALA A 402 9.11 -9.13 0.42
CA ALA A 402 10.47 -8.84 -0.04
C ALA A 402 11.40 -10.05 0.11
N MET A 403 11.34 -10.76 1.23
CA MET A 403 12.12 -11.98 1.47
C MET A 403 11.77 -13.09 0.46
N VAL A 404 10.47 -13.33 0.22
CA VAL A 404 9.99 -14.30 -0.77
C VAL A 404 10.41 -13.91 -2.19
N GLN A 405 10.25 -12.64 -2.57
CA GLN A 405 10.62 -12.17 -3.91
C GLN A 405 12.14 -12.17 -4.12
N ALA A 406 12.94 -11.77 -3.13
CA ALA A 406 14.40 -11.79 -3.21
C ALA A 406 14.94 -13.23 -3.36
N ALA A 407 14.25 -14.22 -2.78
CA ALA A 407 14.56 -15.64 -2.97
C ALA A 407 14.11 -16.19 -4.34
N SER A 408 13.54 -15.36 -5.23
CA SER A 408 13.12 -15.74 -6.59
C SER A 408 13.72 -14.82 -7.65
N ILE A 409 14.34 -15.40 -8.68
CA ILE A 409 14.85 -14.64 -9.83
C ILE A 409 13.69 -14.07 -10.67
N LYS A 410 12.62 -14.84 -10.84
CA LYS A 410 11.44 -14.45 -11.61
C LYS A 410 10.49 -13.64 -10.75
N THR A 411 9.74 -12.75 -11.40
CA THR A 411 8.64 -12.04 -10.77
C THR A 411 7.59 -13.02 -10.24
N ILE A 412 7.19 -12.86 -8.98
CA ILE A 412 6.10 -13.63 -8.38
C ILE A 412 4.80 -12.82 -8.52
N ASP A 413 4.03 -13.17 -9.53
CA ASP A 413 2.80 -12.51 -9.93
C ASP A 413 1.65 -13.52 -10.14
N GLN A 414 0.56 -13.07 -10.75
CA GLN A 414 -0.57 -13.92 -11.10
C GLN A 414 -0.27 -15.01 -12.13
N ASN A 415 0.74 -14.81 -12.99
CA ASN A 415 1.18 -15.73 -14.02
C ASN A 415 2.10 -16.83 -13.45
N SER A 416 2.58 -16.65 -12.22
CA SER A 416 3.31 -17.68 -11.49
C SER A 416 2.44 -18.91 -11.23
N HIS A 417 3.06 -20.09 -11.18
CA HIS A 417 2.35 -21.33 -10.94
C HIS A 417 1.49 -21.25 -9.66
N LEU A 418 0.27 -21.78 -9.72
CA LEU A 418 -0.70 -21.77 -8.62
C LEU A 418 -0.09 -22.32 -7.31
N PHE A 419 0.74 -23.35 -7.43
CA PHE A 419 1.46 -23.94 -6.29
C PHE A 419 2.42 -22.94 -5.62
N THR A 420 3.18 -22.17 -6.41
CA THR A 420 4.08 -21.12 -5.90
C THR A 420 3.29 -20.01 -5.19
N ARG A 421 2.16 -19.60 -5.77
CA ARG A 421 1.27 -18.60 -5.18
C ARG A 421 0.63 -19.10 -3.87
N LEU A 422 0.23 -20.37 -3.82
CA LEU A 422 -0.35 -20.98 -2.61
C LEU A 422 0.68 -21.13 -1.48
N LEU A 423 1.88 -21.62 -1.78
CA LEU A 423 2.96 -21.71 -0.79
C LEU A 423 3.34 -20.35 -0.23
N ARG A 424 3.40 -19.31 -1.08
CA ARG A 424 3.62 -17.93 -0.66
C ARG A 424 2.55 -17.49 0.35
N LEU A 425 1.27 -17.67 0.04
CA LEU A 425 0.17 -17.29 0.94
C LEU A 425 0.24 -17.99 2.31
N ILE A 426 0.58 -19.28 2.33
CA ILE A 426 0.71 -20.03 3.60
C ILE A 426 1.85 -19.45 4.44
N ARG A 427 3.03 -19.27 3.82
CA ARG A 427 4.22 -18.72 4.47
C ARG A 427 4.00 -17.30 4.98
N GLU A 428 3.33 -16.46 4.19
CA GLU A 428 2.97 -15.10 4.57
C GLU A 428 2.08 -15.09 5.82
N ASN A 429 1.02 -15.90 5.84
CA ASN A 429 0.11 -15.95 6.98
C ASN A 429 0.79 -16.43 8.28
N ASP A 430 1.67 -17.42 8.20
CA ASP A 430 2.36 -17.93 9.38
C ASP A 430 3.40 -16.92 9.89
N PHE A 431 4.14 -16.29 8.99
CA PHE A 431 5.08 -15.22 9.37
C PHE A 431 4.36 -14.04 10.03
N LEU A 432 3.23 -13.58 9.48
CA LEU A 432 2.51 -12.44 10.05
C LEU A 432 1.93 -12.70 11.44
N LYS A 433 1.52 -13.94 11.73
CA LYS A 433 1.08 -14.34 13.08
C LYS A 433 2.20 -14.22 14.11
N GLU A 434 3.44 -14.54 13.72
CA GLU A 434 4.61 -14.51 14.62
C GLU A 434 5.27 -13.12 14.67
N TYR A 435 5.35 -12.42 13.53
CA TYR A 435 6.00 -11.11 13.39
C TYR A 435 5.13 -9.95 13.90
N GLY A 436 3.81 -10.13 13.88
CA GLY A 436 2.81 -9.16 14.29
C GLY A 436 2.21 -8.37 13.12
N ASP A 437 1.00 -7.84 13.37
CA ASP A 437 0.26 -6.97 12.45
C ASP A 437 0.16 -5.55 13.05
N LEU A 438 0.32 -4.52 12.23
CA LEU A 438 0.24 -3.11 12.62
C LEU A 438 -1.20 -2.60 12.82
N GLY A 439 -2.20 -3.39 12.42
CA GLY A 439 -3.59 -2.97 12.52
C GLY A 439 -3.91 -1.74 11.63
N GLU A 440 -4.85 -0.90 12.07
CA GLU A 440 -5.26 0.30 11.33
C GLU A 440 -4.21 1.44 11.37
N GLN A 441 -3.23 1.33 12.28
CA GLN A 441 -2.19 2.33 12.54
C GLN A 441 -0.92 2.10 11.72
N GLU A 442 -1.04 1.57 10.50
CA GLU A 442 0.10 1.19 9.65
C GLU A 442 0.94 2.37 9.12
N LEU A 443 0.53 3.61 9.39
CA LEU A 443 1.20 4.85 8.98
C LEU A 443 1.77 5.64 10.17
N GLU A 444 1.71 5.08 11.39
CA GLU A 444 2.38 5.65 12.56
C GLU A 444 3.85 5.20 12.58
N ASP A 445 4.76 6.11 12.95
CA ASP A 445 6.18 5.79 13.09
C ASP A 445 6.41 4.81 14.25
N ARG A 446 7.22 3.76 14.02
CA ARG A 446 7.46 2.70 14.99
C ARG A 446 8.86 2.11 14.90
N SER A 447 9.42 1.85 16.09
CA SER A 447 10.67 1.12 16.26
C SER A 447 10.47 -0.38 16.06
N GLY A 448 11.55 -1.05 15.64
CA GLY A 448 11.59 -2.50 15.61
C GLY A 448 11.67 -3.14 16.97
N THR A 449 11.22 -4.40 17.05
CA THR A 449 11.34 -5.17 18.29
C THR A 449 12.48 -6.19 18.18
N ILE A 450 13.11 -6.49 19.32
CA ILE A 450 14.10 -7.59 19.41
C ILE A 450 13.48 -8.92 18.94
N PRO A 451 12.25 -9.30 19.34
CA PRO A 451 11.58 -10.48 18.81
C PRO A 451 11.49 -10.53 17.28
N GLN A 452 11.15 -9.42 16.62
CA GLN A 452 11.10 -9.35 15.15
C GLN A 452 12.47 -9.59 14.50
N ALA A 453 13.55 -9.05 15.10
CA ALA A 453 14.90 -9.30 14.63
C ALA A 453 15.30 -10.78 14.83
N LEU A 454 15.06 -11.34 16.02
CA LEU A 454 15.35 -12.74 16.33
C LEU A 454 14.55 -13.72 15.46
N LEU A 455 13.30 -13.41 15.16
CA LEU A 455 12.46 -14.20 14.26
C LEU A 455 13.02 -14.24 12.84
N ARG A 456 13.59 -13.15 12.33
CA ARG A 456 14.25 -13.17 11.01
C ARG A 456 15.60 -13.87 11.02
N MET A 457 16.36 -13.76 12.11
CA MET A 457 17.66 -14.40 12.22
C MET A 457 17.56 -15.92 12.40
N ASN A 458 16.57 -16.38 13.17
CA ASN A 458 16.48 -17.77 13.64
C ASN A 458 15.18 -18.48 13.23
N GLY A 459 14.23 -17.76 12.63
CA GLY A 459 12.95 -18.34 12.23
C GLY A 459 13.10 -19.32 11.09
N ARG A 460 12.29 -20.39 11.14
CA ARG A 460 12.28 -21.45 10.11
C ARG A 460 12.11 -20.90 8.71
N PHE A 461 11.23 -19.91 8.55
CA PHE A 461 10.98 -19.28 7.26
C PHE A 461 12.26 -18.68 6.66
N ALA A 462 13.04 -17.95 7.45
CA ALA A 462 14.26 -17.30 6.98
C ALA A 462 15.30 -18.34 6.52
N ALA A 463 15.47 -19.43 7.27
CA ALA A 463 16.36 -20.53 6.90
C ALA A 463 15.93 -21.20 5.59
N GLU A 464 14.63 -21.50 5.42
CA GLU A 464 14.10 -22.16 4.21
C GLU A 464 14.28 -21.33 2.93
N ILE A 465 14.20 -20.00 3.02
CA ILE A 465 14.33 -19.15 1.83
C ILE A 465 15.78 -18.83 1.48
N SER A 466 16.70 -18.85 2.45
CA SER A 466 18.13 -18.63 2.22
C SER A 466 18.84 -19.88 1.74
N GLU A 467 18.35 -21.08 2.09
CA GLU A 467 18.92 -22.37 1.69
C GLU A 467 19.15 -22.47 0.18
N ALA A 468 20.35 -22.84 -0.26
CA ALA A 468 20.74 -22.91 -1.66
C ALA A 468 20.18 -24.18 -2.30
N ASN A 469 18.99 -24.07 -2.89
CA ASN A 469 18.39 -25.12 -3.69
C ASN A 469 18.21 -24.69 -5.15
N ILE A 470 18.16 -25.64 -6.08
CA ILE A 470 18.05 -25.36 -7.53
C ILE A 470 16.77 -24.59 -7.92
N LEU A 471 15.78 -24.55 -7.03
CA LEU A 471 14.48 -23.93 -7.28
C LEU A 471 14.43 -22.45 -6.88
N ASN A 472 15.33 -21.98 -6.00
CA ASN A 472 15.36 -20.61 -5.52
C ASN A 472 16.60 -19.83 -5.99
N ALA A 473 16.61 -18.52 -5.74
CA ALA A 473 17.67 -17.63 -6.20
C ALA A 473 19.05 -18.01 -5.62
N PRO A 474 19.23 -18.26 -4.31
CA PRO A 474 20.54 -18.66 -3.76
C PRO A 474 21.17 -19.87 -4.49
N GLY A 475 20.43 -20.96 -4.69
CA GLY A 475 21.01 -22.14 -5.35
C GLY A 475 21.23 -21.96 -6.86
N ARG A 476 20.37 -21.19 -7.54
CA ARG A 476 20.59 -20.82 -8.94
C ARG A 476 21.83 -19.94 -9.11
N LEU A 477 22.03 -18.94 -8.26
CA LEU A 477 23.22 -18.10 -8.31
C LEU A 477 24.49 -18.90 -7.99
N THR A 478 24.41 -19.82 -7.03
CA THR A 478 25.51 -20.73 -6.70
C THR A 478 25.98 -21.52 -7.93
N GLY A 479 25.05 -22.09 -8.69
CA GLY A 479 25.36 -23.00 -9.81
C GLY A 479 25.47 -22.35 -11.18
N MET A 480 24.91 -21.14 -11.39
CA MET A 480 24.77 -20.53 -12.72
C MET A 480 25.38 -19.13 -12.85
N ALA A 481 25.82 -18.49 -11.76
CA ALA A 481 26.49 -17.19 -11.87
C ALA A 481 27.83 -17.34 -12.64
N PRO A 482 28.10 -16.48 -13.65
CA PRO A 482 29.32 -16.59 -14.47
C PRO A 482 30.61 -16.38 -13.68
N SER A 483 30.57 -15.56 -12.63
CA SER A 483 31.70 -15.24 -11.78
C SER A 483 31.29 -15.06 -10.31
N ASP A 484 32.27 -15.03 -9.41
CA ASP A 484 32.05 -14.69 -7.99
C ASP A 484 31.49 -13.28 -7.85
N GLU A 485 31.99 -12.35 -8.65
CA GLU A 485 31.53 -10.97 -8.71
C GLU A 485 30.07 -10.89 -9.17
N ASP A 486 29.69 -11.60 -10.23
CA ASP A 486 28.30 -11.67 -10.68
C ASP A 486 27.39 -12.28 -9.62
N CYS A 487 27.86 -13.31 -8.91
CA CYS A 487 27.11 -13.93 -7.83
C CYS A 487 26.78 -12.91 -6.72
N VAL A 488 27.78 -12.14 -6.28
CA VAL A 488 27.58 -11.10 -5.26
C VAL A 488 26.70 -9.97 -5.78
N ASN A 489 26.95 -9.48 -6.99
CA ASN A 489 26.15 -8.42 -7.61
C ASN A 489 24.67 -8.81 -7.70
N LEU A 490 24.38 -10.03 -8.17
CA LEU A 490 23.01 -10.52 -8.31
C LEU A 490 22.32 -10.72 -6.96
N ALA A 491 23.03 -11.21 -5.93
CA ALA A 491 22.47 -11.32 -4.59
C ALA A 491 22.08 -9.95 -4.00
N TYR A 492 22.95 -8.95 -4.16
CA TYR A 492 22.69 -7.57 -3.75
C TYR A 492 21.50 -6.94 -4.51
N LEU A 493 21.39 -7.17 -5.81
CA LEU A 493 20.24 -6.72 -6.59
C LEU A 493 18.93 -7.37 -6.14
N CYS A 494 18.94 -8.69 -5.88
CA CYS A 494 17.75 -9.41 -5.40
C CYS A 494 17.29 -8.90 -4.03
N CYS A 495 18.20 -8.69 -3.08
CA CYS A 495 17.84 -8.35 -1.70
C CYS A 495 17.65 -6.84 -1.48
N LEU A 496 18.60 -6.05 -1.98
CA LEU A 496 18.70 -4.61 -1.68
C LEU A 496 18.38 -3.72 -2.88
N THR A 497 18.23 -4.28 -4.08
CA THR A 497 17.94 -3.50 -5.31
C THR A 497 19.03 -2.46 -5.59
N ARG A 498 20.29 -2.79 -5.27
CA ARG A 498 21.46 -1.98 -5.62
C ARG A 498 22.66 -2.89 -5.86
N TYR A 499 23.72 -2.32 -6.44
CA TYR A 499 25.01 -3.02 -6.51
C TYR A 499 25.74 -2.93 -5.16
N PRO A 500 26.59 -3.93 -4.84
CA PRO A 500 27.47 -3.86 -3.68
C PRO A 500 28.48 -2.73 -3.85
N THR A 501 28.80 -2.06 -2.75
CA THR A 501 29.96 -1.15 -2.67
C THR A 501 31.25 -1.94 -2.95
N PRO A 502 32.37 -1.26 -3.32
CA PRO A 502 33.64 -1.93 -3.55
C PRO A 502 34.07 -2.80 -2.35
N THR A 503 33.95 -2.30 -1.12
CA THR A 503 34.30 -3.03 0.10
C THR A 503 33.42 -4.28 0.31
N GLU A 504 32.10 -4.16 0.13
CA GLU A 504 31.19 -5.31 0.22
C GLU A 504 31.52 -6.38 -0.84
N ARG A 505 31.76 -5.95 -2.08
CA ARG A 505 32.08 -6.84 -3.20
C ARG A 505 33.40 -7.57 -2.95
N GLU A 506 34.44 -6.86 -2.55
CA GLU A 506 35.75 -7.43 -2.25
C GLU A 506 35.67 -8.48 -1.14
N TYR A 507 34.97 -8.18 -0.06
CA TYR A 507 34.77 -9.11 1.07
C TYR A 507 34.11 -10.42 0.63
N PHE A 508 32.92 -10.36 0.02
CA PHE A 508 32.19 -11.58 -0.33
C PHE A 508 32.83 -12.35 -1.50
N CYS A 509 33.51 -11.66 -2.43
CA CYS A 509 34.30 -12.35 -3.45
C CYS A 509 35.50 -13.09 -2.85
N ALA A 510 36.13 -12.55 -1.80
CA ALA A 510 37.21 -13.24 -1.09
C ALA A 510 36.68 -14.49 -0.37
N GLU A 511 35.54 -14.41 0.30
CA GLU A 511 34.89 -15.55 0.97
C GLU A 511 34.51 -16.68 -0.02
N LEU A 512 33.88 -16.32 -1.14
CA LEU A 512 33.53 -17.30 -2.20
C LEU A 512 34.76 -18.02 -2.78
N LYS A 513 35.91 -17.33 -2.85
CA LYS A 513 37.19 -17.92 -3.28
C LYS A 513 37.83 -18.78 -2.21
N ALA A 514 37.82 -18.34 -0.96
CA ALA A 514 38.41 -19.07 0.16
C ALA A 514 37.68 -20.39 0.42
N GLN A 515 36.36 -20.40 0.27
CA GLN A 515 35.51 -21.54 0.63
C GLN A 515 34.85 -22.20 -0.61
N ARG A 516 35.59 -22.33 -1.72
CA ARG A 516 35.03 -22.84 -3.00
C ARG A 516 34.29 -24.18 -2.91
N GLN A 517 34.70 -25.08 -2.02
CA GLN A 517 34.04 -26.38 -1.81
C GLN A 517 32.71 -26.27 -1.07
N GLN A 518 32.47 -25.15 -0.39
CA GLN A 518 31.25 -24.83 0.37
C GLN A 518 30.54 -23.61 -0.23
N ARG A 519 30.69 -23.38 -1.54
CA ARG A 519 30.14 -22.21 -2.22
C ARG A 519 28.66 -21.99 -1.92
N GLY A 520 27.86 -23.06 -1.90
CA GLY A 520 26.44 -22.99 -1.56
C GLY A 520 26.21 -22.34 -0.20
N SER A 521 26.89 -22.83 0.84
CA SER A 521 26.81 -22.27 2.19
C SER A 521 27.25 -20.81 2.26
N VAL A 522 28.30 -20.40 1.54
CA VAL A 522 28.70 -18.97 1.49
C VAL A 522 27.61 -18.10 0.85
N VAL A 523 26.92 -18.60 -0.18
CA VAL A 523 25.81 -17.87 -0.81
C VAL A 523 24.58 -17.83 0.11
N GLU A 524 24.30 -18.90 0.86
CA GLU A 524 23.29 -18.93 1.91
C GLU A 524 23.57 -17.87 2.98
N ASP A 525 24.82 -17.82 3.47
CA ASP A 525 25.28 -16.85 4.47
C ASP A 525 25.21 -15.41 3.94
N LEU A 526 25.52 -15.19 2.66
CA LEU A 526 25.35 -13.89 2.01
C LEU A 526 23.88 -13.47 2.02
N TYR A 527 22.95 -14.33 1.59
CA TYR A 527 21.52 -14.02 1.62
C TYR A 527 21.01 -13.79 3.04
N TRP A 528 21.42 -14.63 3.99
CA TRP A 528 21.08 -14.49 5.39
C TRP A 528 21.59 -13.14 5.94
N THR A 529 22.82 -12.77 5.61
CA THR A 529 23.42 -11.49 6.02
C THR A 529 22.64 -10.31 5.46
N LEU A 530 22.26 -10.37 4.16
CA LEU A 530 21.49 -9.32 3.51
C LEU A 530 20.08 -9.19 4.11
N PHE A 531 19.36 -10.30 4.32
CA PHE A 531 18.02 -10.29 4.93
C PHE A 531 18.00 -9.74 6.36
N ASN A 532 19.09 -9.96 7.10
CA ASN A 532 19.21 -9.48 8.49
C ASN A 532 19.88 -8.11 8.60
N SER A 533 20.33 -7.51 7.49
CA SER A 533 20.89 -6.16 7.47
C SER A 533 19.83 -5.12 7.86
N PRO A 534 20.23 -4.00 8.50
CA PRO A 534 19.33 -2.87 8.70
C PRO A 534 18.72 -2.41 7.39
N GLU A 535 19.53 -2.24 6.34
CA GLU A 535 19.10 -1.73 5.03
C GLU A 535 17.93 -2.51 4.42
N PHE A 536 17.91 -3.84 4.55
CA PHE A 536 16.80 -4.65 4.07
C PHE A 536 15.46 -4.32 4.76
N CYS A 537 15.52 -3.85 6.00
CA CYS A 537 14.34 -3.49 6.81
C CYS A 537 13.73 -2.14 6.45
N TRP A 538 14.39 -1.34 5.61
CA TRP A 538 13.99 0.04 5.34
C TRP A 538 13.77 0.27 3.84
N ASN A 539 12.70 0.98 3.54
CA ASN A 539 12.56 1.76 2.32
C ASN A 539 13.25 3.11 2.56
N HIS A 540 14.14 3.49 1.65
CA HIS A 540 15.09 4.58 1.83
C HIS A 540 15.36 5.28 0.52
#